data_AF-A0A538DCA7-F1
#
_entry.id   AF-A0A538DCA7-F1
#
_cell.length_a   1.000
_cell.length_b   1.000
_cell.length_c   1.000
_cell.angle_alpha   90.00
_cell.angle_beta   90.00
_cell.angle_gamma   90.00
#
_symmetry.space_group_name_H-M   'P 1'
#
loop_
_entity.id
_entity.type
_entity.pdbx_description
1 polymer ?
#
loop_
_entity_poly.entity_id
_entity_poly.type
_entity_poly.pdbx_seq_one_letter_code
_entity_poly.pdbx_strand_id
1 'polypeptide(L)'
;MRDIRRFRRATLRTVAERAGVSESFLSQVERGRASASVASLRRIAGALGVSVADLFDSSGPPEPQVLRRADRPSLGFGILGTKRLLTPRPLHHLEVFVG
;
A
#
# COMPACT_ATOMS: atom_id res chain seq x y z
N MET A 1 4.15 7.48 3.24
CA MET A 1 4.72 6.58 4.28
C MET A 1 3.84 6.36 5.52
N ARG A 2 3.55 7.37 6.35
CA ARG A 2 2.72 7.23 7.57
C ARG A 2 1.35 6.61 7.30
N ASP A 3 0.73 6.99 6.18
CA ASP A 3 -0.59 6.50 5.80
C ASP A 3 -0.56 5.03 5.38
N ILE A 4 0.51 4.59 4.71
CA ILE A 4 0.74 3.17 4.39
C ILE A 4 0.82 2.34 5.68
N ARG A 5 1.59 2.81 6.67
CA ARG A 5 1.71 2.12 7.96
C ARG A 5 0.36 2.01 8.66
N ARG A 6 -0.40 3.11 8.69
CA ARG A 6 -1.74 3.17 9.32
C ARG A 6 -2.75 2.29 8.60
N PHE A 7 -2.76 2.31 7.28
CA PHE A 7 -3.61 1.47 6.45
C PHE A 7 -3.36 -0.02 6.75
N ARG A 8 -2.09 -0.40 6.92
CA ARG A 8 -1.69 -1.75 7.32
C ARG A 8 -1.83 -2.06 8.82
N ARG A 9 -2.40 -1.13 9.60
CA ARG A 9 -2.59 -1.23 11.06
C ARG A 9 -1.30 -1.59 11.82
N ALA A 10 -0.15 -1.17 11.30
CA ALA A 10 1.15 -1.44 11.90
C ALA A 10 1.55 -0.33 12.89
N THR A 11 2.14 -0.71 14.02
CA THR A 11 2.68 0.26 15.00
C THR A 11 4.07 0.75 14.56
N LEU A 12 4.52 1.89 15.09
CA LEU A 12 5.90 2.36 14.88
C LEU A 12 6.90 1.31 15.34
N ARG A 13 6.71 0.77 16.55
CA ARG A 13 7.49 -0.34 17.12
C ARG A 13 7.67 -1.51 16.17
N THR A 14 6.57 -2.06 15.68
CA THR A 14 6.61 -3.24 14.81
C THR A 14 7.36 -2.98 13.51
N VAL A 15 7.20 -1.80 12.90
CA VAL A 15 7.91 -1.47 11.65
C VAL A 15 9.38 -1.19 11.93
N ALA A 16 9.69 -0.49 13.01
CA ALA A 16 11.06 -0.17 13.42
C ALA A 16 11.88 -1.43 13.72
N GLU A 17 11.31 -2.36 14.50
CA GLU A 17 11.89 -3.68 14.78
C GLU A 17 12.16 -4.46 13.48
N ARG A 18 11.17 -4.58 12.60
CA ARG A 18 11.31 -5.30 11.32
C ARG A 18 12.30 -4.65 10.36
N ALA A 19 12.37 -3.33 10.35
CA ALA A 19 13.29 -2.58 9.50
C ALA A 19 14.70 -2.48 10.09
N GLY A 20 14.91 -2.84 11.37
CA GLY A 20 16.18 -2.69 12.08
C GLY A 20 16.57 -1.22 12.28
N VAL A 21 15.61 -0.36 12.59
CA VAL A 21 15.82 1.07 12.91
C VAL A 21 15.19 1.40 14.26
N SER A 22 15.51 2.56 14.84
CA SER A 22 14.83 3.00 16.06
C SER A 22 13.43 3.55 15.75
N GLU A 23 12.50 3.42 16.71
CA GLU A 23 11.17 4.03 16.62
C GLU A 23 11.25 5.55 16.49
N SER A 24 12.19 6.18 17.19
CA SER A 24 12.44 7.61 17.12
C SER A 24 12.87 8.04 15.71
N PHE A 25 13.80 7.30 15.09
CA PHE A 25 14.22 7.54 13.71
C PHE A 25 13.06 7.38 12.74
N LEU A 26 12.31 6.28 12.82
CA LEU A 26 11.14 6.05 11.96
C LEU A 26 10.10 7.16 12.11
N SER A 27 9.85 7.63 13.34
CA SER A 27 8.97 8.75 13.63
C SER A 27 9.47 10.06 13.01
N GLN A 28 10.77 10.35 13.06
CA GLN A 28 11.33 11.55 12.41
C GLN A 28 11.21 11.46 10.89
N VAL A 29 11.47 10.28 10.30
CA VAL A 29 11.33 10.05 8.85
C VAL A 29 9.87 10.23 8.41
N GLU A 30 8.89 9.64 9.11
CA GLU A 30 7.46 9.82 8.80
C GLU A 30 6.99 11.28 8.85
N ARG A 31 7.69 12.13 9.61
CA ARG A 31 7.40 13.56 9.76
C ARG A 31 8.28 14.46 8.88
N GLY A 32 9.11 13.89 8.01
CA GLY A 32 10.02 14.65 7.14
C GLY A 32 11.15 15.37 7.88
N ARG A 33 11.48 14.95 9.11
CA ARG A 33 12.47 15.59 9.98
C ARG A 33 13.83 14.87 10.02
N ALA A 34 13.96 13.74 9.33
CA ALA A 34 15.22 13.02 9.18
C ALA A 34 15.39 12.53 7.74
N SER A 35 16.59 12.69 7.20
CA SER A 35 16.96 12.11 5.91
C SER A 35 17.37 10.65 6.11
N ALA A 36 16.62 9.73 5.50
CA ALA A 36 16.93 8.30 5.54
C ALA A 36 17.81 7.93 4.35
N SER A 37 18.85 7.11 4.58
CA SER A 37 19.62 6.53 3.48
C SER A 37 18.75 5.62 2.60
N VAL A 38 19.12 5.43 1.33
CA VAL A 38 18.44 4.50 0.41
C VAL A 38 18.36 3.09 1.01
N ALA A 39 19.42 2.64 1.70
CA ALA A 39 19.41 1.36 2.40
C ALA A 39 18.36 1.29 3.51
N SER A 40 18.19 2.38 4.28
CA SER A 40 17.16 2.45 5.32
C SER A 40 15.75 2.49 4.73
N LEU A 41 15.55 3.26 3.65
CA LEU A 41 14.27 3.29 2.93
C LEU A 41 13.89 1.91 2.37
N ARG A 42 14.85 1.16 1.80
CA ARG A 42 14.63 -0.22 1.34
C ARG A 42 14.17 -1.14 2.48
N ARG A 43 14.83 -1.08 3.64
CA ARG A 43 14.44 -1.88 4.81
C ARG A 43 13.04 -1.53 5.31
N ILE A 44 12.71 -0.23 5.36
CA ILE A 44 11.39 0.21 5.82
C ILE A 44 10.30 -0.18 4.81
N ALA A 45 10.54 -0.02 3.50
CA ALA A 45 9.63 -0.48 2.47
C ALA A 45 9.36 -2.00 2.59
N GLY A 46 10.41 -2.80 2.78
CA GLY A 46 10.30 -4.23 3.03
C GLY A 46 9.51 -4.56 4.29
N ALA A 47 9.75 -3.86 5.41
CA ALA A 47 9.00 -4.04 6.65
C ALA A 47 7.50 -3.68 6.51
N LEU A 48 7.18 -2.75 5.61
CA LEU A 48 5.82 -2.37 5.25
C LEU A 48 5.22 -3.25 4.14
N GLY A 49 6.00 -4.11 3.49
CA GLY A 49 5.53 -4.98 2.40
C GLY A 49 5.13 -4.21 1.14
N VAL A 50 5.84 -3.12 0.83
CA VAL A 50 5.64 -2.26 -0.35
C VAL A 50 6.96 -2.03 -1.07
N SER A 51 6.91 -1.49 -2.29
CA SER A 51 8.10 -1.05 -3.02
C SER A 51 8.65 0.26 -2.44
N VAL A 52 9.90 0.60 -2.75
CA VAL A 52 10.47 1.90 -2.35
C VAL A 52 9.74 3.06 -3.05
N ALA A 53 9.27 2.86 -4.29
CA ALA A 53 8.51 3.86 -5.02
C ALA A 53 7.21 4.23 -4.30
N ASP A 54 6.52 3.24 -3.71
CA ASP A 54 5.27 3.44 -2.97
C ASP A 54 5.45 4.35 -1.75
N LEU A 55 6.67 4.47 -1.19
CA LEU A 55 6.93 5.38 -0.07
C LEU A 55 6.75 6.86 -0.45
N PHE A 56 6.99 7.17 -1.73
CA PHE A 56 6.95 8.51 -2.33
C PHE A 56 5.67 8.76 -3.14
N ASP A 57 4.88 7.72 -3.36
CA ASP A 57 3.58 7.88 -4.01
C ASP A 57 2.67 8.73 -3.13
N SER A 58 2.28 9.89 -3.67
CA SER A 58 1.47 10.90 -3.02
C SER A 58 -0.03 10.68 -3.25
N SER A 59 -0.41 9.67 -4.02
CA SER A 59 -1.82 9.28 -4.20
C SER A 59 -2.46 8.71 -2.93
N GLY A 60 -1.67 8.46 -1.88
CA GLY A 60 -2.14 7.91 -0.61
C GLY A 60 -2.61 6.45 -0.74
N PRO A 61 -2.84 5.73 0.37
CA PRO A 61 -3.63 4.50 0.28
C PRO A 61 -5.00 4.87 -0.34
N PRO A 62 -5.57 4.04 -1.23
CA PRO A 62 -6.84 4.36 -1.85
C PRO A 62 -7.86 4.52 -0.72
N GLU A 63 -8.61 5.63 -0.75
CA GLU A 63 -9.73 5.77 0.18
C GLU A 63 -10.67 4.57 -0.01
N PRO A 64 -11.36 4.12 1.06
CA PRO A 64 -12.35 3.06 0.94
C PRO A 64 -13.43 3.47 -0.06
N GLN A 65 -13.30 3.05 -1.32
CA GLN A 65 -14.25 3.36 -2.37
C GLN A 65 -15.29 2.26 -2.44
N VAL A 66 -16.55 2.65 -2.30
CA VAL A 66 -17.68 1.75 -2.52
C VAL A 66 -17.94 1.67 -4.02
N LEU A 67 -17.43 0.62 -4.66
CA LEU A 67 -17.69 0.36 -6.07
C LEU A 67 -19.12 -0.20 -6.26
N ARG A 68 -20.04 0.65 -6.73
CA ARG A 68 -21.43 0.24 -7.00
C ARG A 68 -21.48 -0.67 -8.23
N ARG A 69 -22.53 -1.49 -8.31
CA ARG A 69 -22.69 -2.49 -9.39
C ARG A 69 -22.59 -1.88 -10.79
N ALA A 70 -23.14 -0.68 -10.97
CA ALA A 70 -23.16 0.04 -12.25
C ALA A 70 -21.77 0.54 -12.68
N ASP A 71 -20.89 0.83 -11.72
CA ASP A 71 -19.58 1.47 -11.98
C ASP A 71 -18.43 0.46 -12.06
N ARG A 72 -18.72 -0.85 -12.01
CA ARG A 72 -17.69 -1.90 -12.02
C ARG A 72 -17.03 -1.99 -13.39
N PRO A 73 -15.69 -1.88 -13.47
CA PRO A 73 -14.97 -2.16 -14.69
C PRO A 73 -15.26 -3.60 -15.16
N SER A 74 -15.75 -3.72 -16.39
CA SER A 74 -15.96 -5.00 -17.06
C SER A 74 -14.75 -5.34 -17.93
N LEU A 75 -14.06 -6.42 -17.61
CA LEU A 75 -13.07 -7.03 -18.47
C LEU A 75 -13.76 -8.13 -19.31
N GLY A 76 -13.62 -8.04 -20.64
CA GLY A 76 -13.99 -9.15 -21.52
C GLY A 76 -13.08 -10.35 -21.26
N PHE A 77 -13.65 -11.54 -21.04
CA PHE A 77 -12.90 -12.78 -20.87
C PHE A 77 -13.10 -13.68 -22.09
N GLY A 78 -12.48 -13.29 -23.21
CA GLY A 78 -12.65 -13.97 -24.50
C GLY A 78 -14.13 -14.06 -24.91
N ILE A 79 -14.52 -15.20 -25.49
CA ILE A 79 -15.92 -15.52 -25.84
C ILE A 79 -16.73 -16.11 -24.66
N LEU A 80 -16.09 -16.29 -23.49
CA LEU A 80 -16.64 -17.08 -22.36
C LEU A 80 -17.34 -16.22 -21.30
N GLY A 81 -17.46 -14.91 -21.52
CA GLY A 81 -18.26 -14.01 -20.68
C GLY A 81 -17.53 -12.76 -20.19
N THR A 82 -18.15 -12.06 -19.25
CA THR A 82 -17.65 -10.79 -18.70
C THR A 82 -17.19 -11.00 -17.26
N LYS A 83 -15.97 -10.56 -16.93
CA LYS A 83 -15.45 -10.52 -15.57
C LYS A 83 -15.53 -9.10 -15.03
N ARG A 84 -16.01 -8.91 -13.80
CA ARG A 84 -16.05 -7.60 -13.14
C ARG A 84 -14.99 -7.53 -12.05
N LEU A 85 -14.17 -6.48 -12.07
CA LEU A 85 -13.15 -6.24 -11.05
C LEU A 85 -13.79 -5.59 -9.81
N LEU A 86 -13.57 -6.18 -8.64
CA LEU A 86 -14.09 -5.67 -7.36
C LEU A 86 -13.04 -4.94 -6.52
N THR A 87 -11.76 -5.03 -6.89
CA THR A 87 -10.63 -4.46 -6.13
C THR A 87 -9.92 -3.42 -6.99
N PRO A 88 -10.11 -2.11 -6.75
CA PRO A 88 -9.34 -1.08 -7.43
C PRO A 88 -7.88 -1.08 -6.95
N ARG A 89 -6.99 -0.55 -7.79
CA ARG A 89 -5.57 -0.34 -7.43
C ARG A 89 -5.43 0.52 -6.16
N PRO A 90 -4.38 0.30 -5.35
CA PRO A 90 -3.19 -0.52 -5.56
C PRO A 90 -3.26 -1.88 -4.84
N LEU A 91 -4.47 -2.42 -4.61
CA LEU A 91 -4.61 -3.75 -3.99
C LEU A 91 -4.24 -4.84 -5.01
N HIS A 92 -2.96 -5.20 -5.09
CA HIS A 92 -2.43 -6.22 -6.01
C HIS A 92 -2.55 -7.66 -5.51
N HIS A 93 -3.04 -7.88 -4.28
CA HIS A 93 -2.99 -9.19 -3.62
C HIS A 93 -4.33 -9.96 -3.63
N LEU A 94 -5.40 -9.36 -4.12
CA LEU A 94 -6.71 -10.01 -4.15
C LEU A 94 -7.52 -9.52 -5.36
N GLU A 95 -7.65 -10.38 -6.37
CA GLU A 95 -8.56 -10.15 -7.50
C GLU A 95 -9.80 -11.03 -7.32
N VAL A 96 -10.95 -10.40 -7.02
CA VAL A 96 -12.23 -11.10 -6.95
C VAL A 96 -13.02 -10.81 -8.21
N PHE A 97 -13.29 -11.87 -8.97
CA PHE A 97 -14.11 -11.82 -10.18
C PHE A 97 -15.49 -12.42 -9.89
N VAL A 98 -16.54 -11.75 -10.36
CA VAL A 98 -17.92 -12.28 -10.32
C VAL A 98 -18.49 -12.27 -11.73
N GLY A 99 -18.86 -13.46 -12.22
CA GLY A 99 -19.68 -13.65 -13.42
C GLY A 99 -21.09 -13.11 -13.21
#